data_AF-A0A2A9NVB0-F1
#
_entry.id   AF-A0A2A9NVB0-F1
#
_cell.length_a   1.000
_cell.length_b   1.000
_cell.length_c   1.000
_cell.angle_alpha   90.00
_cell.angle_beta   90.00
_cell.angle_gamma   90.00
#
_symmetry.space_group_name_H-M   'P 1'
#
loop_
_entity.id
_entity.type
_entity.pdbx_description
1 polymer ?
#
loop_
_entity_poly.entity_id
_entity_poly.type
_entity_poly.pdbx_seq_one_letter_code
_entity_poly.pdbx_strand_id
1 'polypeptide(L)'
;MFTLFSRLASPRLRLASRSLHFSSPNPTRLCPSCNSKLPSPLPACTVCWNISPLPSDTPYHHLFDLPYDPNPFSVNIPLLKQRFRAAQAVCHPDAWASKGDNKQEVAQALSARLNGAYQGLLNPLSRAEYLLEQNHLPMSEHDQINDMGFMSYIMEARETIEEAEDKDQVACLADKNEVHIKETISETERLVGEEDWKGVKEVAIRLRYLEGIRRAAKEWMDNKL
;
A
#
# COMPACT_ATOMS: atom_id res chain seq x y z
N MET A 1 -28.09 17.40 53.65
CA MET A 1 -27.46 16.11 53.32
C MET A 1 -27.20 16.07 51.82
N PHE A 2 -26.03 16.53 51.38
CA PHE A 2 -25.57 16.43 49.99
C PHE A 2 -24.27 15.64 50.00
N THR A 3 -24.29 14.44 49.42
CA THR A 3 -23.12 13.58 49.26
C THR A 3 -22.39 13.93 47.98
N LEU A 4 -21.13 14.37 48.10
CA LEU A 4 -20.19 14.50 47.00
C LEU A 4 -19.77 13.09 46.52
N PHE A 5 -19.98 12.78 45.25
CA PHE A 5 -19.30 11.68 44.58
C PHE A 5 -18.07 12.23 43.85
N SER A 6 -16.90 11.96 44.41
CA SER A 6 -15.60 12.21 43.80
C SER A 6 -15.41 11.32 42.57
N ARG A 7 -15.23 11.93 41.39
CA ARG A 7 -14.75 11.26 40.18
C ARG A 7 -13.25 10.96 40.33
N LEU A 8 -12.92 9.69 40.51
CA LEU A 8 -11.55 9.23 40.33
C LEU A 8 -11.27 9.15 38.82
N ALA A 9 -10.36 9.99 38.34
CA ALA A 9 -9.83 9.93 36.98
C ALA A 9 -8.90 8.72 36.87
N SER A 10 -9.28 7.74 36.04
CA SER A 10 -8.39 6.63 35.69
C SER A 10 -7.23 7.14 34.83
N PRO A 11 -5.97 6.78 35.13
CA PRO A 11 -4.85 7.11 34.25
C PRO A 11 -4.94 6.28 32.97
N ARG A 12 -5.07 6.95 31.82
CA ARG A 12 -4.89 6.30 30.52
C ARG A 12 -3.45 5.80 30.42
N LEU A 13 -3.28 4.48 30.51
CA LEU A 13 -2.04 3.81 30.14
C LEU A 13 -1.79 4.09 28.65
N ARG A 14 -0.83 4.98 28.35
CA ARG A 14 -0.24 5.09 27.02
C ARG A 14 0.48 3.78 26.75
N LEU A 15 -0.08 2.91 25.90
CA LEU A 15 0.74 1.89 25.26
C LEU A 15 1.83 2.63 24.50
N ALA A 16 3.09 2.33 24.82
CA ALA A 16 4.22 2.79 24.05
C ALA A 16 4.13 2.10 22.67
N SER A 17 3.56 2.79 21.69
CA SER A 17 3.74 2.46 20.28
C SER A 17 5.24 2.44 20.01
N ARG A 18 5.76 1.30 19.56
CA ARG A 18 7.10 1.26 18.96
C ARG A 18 7.01 2.10 17.69
N SER A 19 7.27 3.40 17.77
CA SER A 19 7.57 4.21 16.60
C SER A 19 8.82 3.59 15.98
N LEU A 20 8.64 2.83 14.91
CA LEU A 20 9.72 2.37 14.07
C LEU A 20 10.22 3.61 13.34
N HIS A 21 11.07 4.40 14.01
CA HIS A 21 11.78 5.50 13.39
C HIS A 21 12.73 4.92 12.35
N PHE A 22 12.24 4.76 11.12
CA PHE A 22 13.03 4.35 9.98
C PHE A 22 13.63 5.60 9.35
N SER A 23 14.58 6.19 10.09
CA SER A 23 15.51 7.14 9.49
C SER A 23 16.12 6.49 8.26
N SER A 24 15.93 7.09 7.09
CA SER A 24 16.58 6.67 5.86
C SER A 24 17.86 7.49 5.68
N PRO A 25 19.03 7.00 6.13
CA PRO A 25 20.27 7.34 5.47
C PRO A 25 20.45 6.32 4.34
N ASN A 26 20.77 6.76 3.13
CA ASN A 26 21.20 5.88 2.05
C ASN A 26 22.59 5.33 2.43
N PRO A 27 22.73 4.12 3.02
CA PRO A 27 24.04 3.60 3.32
C PRO A 27 24.54 3.06 1.98
N THR A 28 25.71 3.45 1.52
CA THR A 28 26.35 2.74 0.40
C THR A 28 26.44 1.26 0.77
N ARG A 29 25.52 0.43 0.24
CA ARG A 29 25.44 -0.98 0.58
C ARG A 29 26.54 -1.70 -0.19
N LEU A 30 27.44 -2.35 0.53
CA LEU A 30 28.53 -3.13 -0.04
C LEU A 30 28.18 -4.60 -0.03
N CYS A 31 28.65 -5.33 -1.04
CA CYS A 31 28.50 -6.78 -1.09
C CYS A 31 29.31 -7.42 0.05
N PRO A 32 28.72 -8.30 0.88
CA PRO A 32 29.45 -8.93 1.99
C PRO A 32 30.58 -9.87 1.53
N SER A 33 30.56 -10.32 0.27
CA SER A 33 31.56 -11.26 -0.27
C SER A 33 32.72 -10.59 -1.00
N CYS A 34 32.48 -9.49 -1.73
CA CYS A 34 33.51 -8.85 -2.56
C CYS A 34 33.66 -7.34 -2.34
N ASN A 35 32.89 -6.77 -1.40
CA ASN A 35 32.91 -5.36 -1.04
C ASN A 35 32.55 -4.37 -2.18
N SER A 36 32.07 -4.86 -3.33
CA SER A 36 31.59 -4.00 -4.41
C SER A 36 30.31 -3.28 -4.01
N LYS A 37 30.11 -2.06 -4.51
CA LYS A 37 28.84 -1.33 -4.32
C LYS A 37 27.68 -2.10 -4.97
N LEU A 38 26.60 -2.29 -4.22
CA LEU A 38 25.39 -2.91 -4.75
C LEU A 38 24.60 -1.89 -5.58
N PRO A 39 24.03 -2.30 -6.73
CA PRO A 39 23.30 -1.40 -7.62
C PRO A 39 21.87 -1.09 -7.14
N SER A 40 21.37 -1.82 -6.15
CA SER A 40 20.04 -1.65 -5.55
C SER A 40 20.08 -1.95 -4.05
N PRO A 41 18.97 -1.76 -3.31
CA PRO A 41 18.88 -2.09 -1.88
C PRO A 41 18.97 -3.60 -1.62
N LEU A 42 18.83 -4.40 -2.66
CA LEU A 42 18.78 -5.85 -2.56
C LEU A 42 20.17 -6.43 -2.33
N PRO A 43 20.28 -7.52 -1.55
CA PRO A 43 21.51 -8.26 -1.36
C PRO A 43 21.82 -9.13 -2.58
N ALA A 44 21.83 -8.54 -3.79
CA ALA A 44 22.07 -9.21 -5.07
C ALA A 44 23.25 -8.54 -5.78
N CYS A 45 24.41 -9.18 -5.75
CA CYS A 45 25.65 -8.66 -6.33
C CYS A 45 25.88 -9.21 -7.74
N THR A 46 25.98 -8.33 -8.73
CA THR A 46 26.27 -8.69 -10.14
C THR A 46 27.75 -8.86 -10.45
N VAL A 47 28.65 -8.54 -9.50
CA VAL A 47 30.11 -8.68 -9.67
C VAL A 47 30.57 -10.09 -9.29
N CYS A 48 30.30 -10.51 -8.05
CA CYS A 48 30.74 -11.82 -7.54
C CYS A 48 29.61 -12.86 -7.48
N TRP A 49 28.39 -12.51 -7.93
CA TRP A 49 27.21 -13.37 -7.87
C TRP A 49 26.91 -13.88 -6.46
N ASN A 50 27.11 -13.04 -5.44
CA ASN A 50 26.57 -13.30 -4.11
C ASN A 50 25.12 -12.81 -4.06
N ILE A 51 24.21 -13.68 -3.62
CA ILE A 51 22.81 -13.35 -3.35
C ILE A 51 22.39 -13.94 -2.00
N SER A 52 21.54 -13.23 -1.28
CA SER A 52 21.07 -13.66 0.03
C SER A 52 19.59 -13.32 0.22
N PRO A 53 18.84 -14.06 1.04
CA PRO A 53 17.46 -13.71 1.36
C PRO A 53 17.38 -12.41 2.15
N LEU A 54 16.21 -11.75 2.11
CA LEU A 54 15.88 -10.60 2.95
C LEU A 54 14.93 -11.01 4.09
N PRO A 55 15.06 -10.43 5.30
CA PRO A 55 14.12 -10.65 6.41
C PRO A 55 12.68 -10.39 5.99
N SER A 56 11.74 -11.27 6.34
CA SER A 56 10.33 -11.18 5.90
C SER A 56 9.63 -9.90 6.33
N ASP A 57 10.08 -9.26 7.40
CA ASP A 57 9.58 -8.02 7.98
C ASP A 57 10.16 -6.74 7.36
N THR A 58 11.08 -6.85 6.38
CA THR A 58 11.59 -5.65 5.67
C THR A 58 10.43 -4.89 5.00
N PRO A 59 10.22 -3.60 5.34
CA PRO A 59 9.16 -2.78 4.75
C PRO A 59 9.29 -2.68 3.23
N TYR A 60 8.16 -2.57 2.53
CA TYR A 60 8.14 -2.50 1.07
C TYR A 60 8.90 -1.30 0.53
N HIS A 61 8.83 -0.15 1.20
CA HIS A 61 9.56 1.06 0.82
C HIS A 61 11.07 0.85 0.75
N HIS A 62 11.64 0.07 1.67
CA HIS A 62 13.07 -0.21 1.72
C HIS A 62 13.58 -1.08 0.58
N LEU A 63 12.71 -1.90 -0.02
CA LEU A 63 13.08 -2.71 -1.19
C LEU A 63 13.37 -1.83 -2.43
N PHE A 64 12.91 -0.58 -2.40
CA PHE A 64 13.02 0.38 -3.50
C PHE A 64 13.78 1.66 -3.15
N ASP A 65 14.41 1.74 -1.98
CA ASP A 65 15.01 2.98 -1.42
C ASP A 65 14.02 4.17 -1.45
N LEU A 66 12.76 3.91 -1.10
CA LEU A 66 11.74 4.95 -0.94
C LEU A 66 11.69 5.41 0.51
N PRO A 67 11.39 6.70 0.77
CA PRO A 67 11.19 7.18 2.13
C PRO A 67 9.99 6.50 2.76
N TYR A 68 10.12 6.11 4.02
CA TYR A 68 9.01 5.66 4.85
C TYR A 68 8.45 6.84 5.67
N ASP A 69 9.35 7.62 6.28
CA ASP A 69 9.02 8.84 7.03
C ASP A 69 8.97 10.09 6.12
N PRO A 70 8.18 11.13 6.47
CA PRO A 70 7.29 11.21 7.63
C PRO A 70 5.92 10.54 7.43
N ASN A 71 5.61 10.10 6.21
CA ASN A 71 4.32 9.50 5.90
C ASN A 71 4.48 8.36 4.88
N PRO A 72 4.30 7.10 5.28
CA PRO A 72 4.55 5.96 4.40
C PRO A 72 3.45 5.78 3.34
N PHE A 73 2.33 6.50 3.44
CA PHE A 73 1.34 6.54 2.38
C PHE A 73 1.78 7.41 1.20
N SER A 74 2.68 8.38 1.40
CA SER A 74 3.11 9.29 0.35
C SER A 74 4.22 8.65 -0.51
N VAL A 75 3.88 8.21 -1.72
CA VAL A 75 4.80 7.48 -2.61
C VAL A 75 4.87 8.14 -3.99
N ASN A 76 6.10 8.46 -4.42
CA ASN A 76 6.37 8.90 -5.78
C ASN A 76 6.30 7.71 -6.77
N ILE A 77 5.17 7.59 -7.47
CA ILE A 77 4.88 6.47 -8.39
C ILE A 77 5.89 6.36 -9.55
N PRO A 78 6.27 7.43 -10.26
CA PRO A 78 7.33 7.35 -11.27
C PRO A 78 8.65 6.78 -10.72
N LEU A 79 9.07 7.23 -9.53
CA LEU A 79 10.29 6.75 -8.88
C LEU A 79 10.15 5.28 -8.46
N LEU A 80 9.02 4.87 -7.89
CA LEU A 80 8.72 3.46 -7.57
C LEU A 80 8.87 2.57 -8.82
N LYS A 81 8.27 2.97 -9.95
CA LYS A 81 8.37 2.22 -11.22
C LYS A 81 9.82 2.09 -11.69
N GLN A 82 10.59 3.17 -11.62
CA GLN A 82 12.01 3.16 -11.99
C GLN A 82 12.81 2.21 -11.08
N ARG A 83 12.62 2.32 -9.76
CA ARG A 83 13.34 1.51 -8.76
C ARG A 83 12.96 0.04 -8.84
N PHE A 84 11.69 -0.28 -9.08
CA PHE A 84 11.23 -1.64 -9.32
C PHE A 84 11.91 -2.28 -10.52
N ARG A 85 11.97 -1.60 -11.67
CA ARG A 85 12.66 -2.11 -12.87
C ARG A 85 14.15 -2.34 -12.62
N ALA A 86 14.81 -1.40 -11.96
CA ALA A 86 16.23 -1.52 -11.60
C ALA A 86 16.48 -2.71 -10.65
N ALA A 87 15.63 -2.88 -9.63
CA ALA A 87 15.70 -3.98 -8.68
C ALA A 87 15.46 -5.36 -9.35
N GLN A 88 14.43 -5.48 -10.19
CA GLN A 88 14.15 -6.70 -10.94
C GLN A 88 15.32 -7.08 -11.86
N ALA A 89 15.92 -6.11 -12.54
CA ALA A 89 17.04 -6.38 -13.46
C ALA A 89 18.24 -7.04 -12.78
N VAL A 90 18.49 -6.79 -11.48
CA VAL A 90 19.58 -7.43 -10.75
C VAL A 90 19.23 -8.75 -10.06
N CYS A 91 17.96 -9.03 -9.79
CA CYS A 91 17.54 -10.26 -9.12
C CYS A 91 16.65 -11.18 -9.98
N HIS A 92 16.54 -10.96 -11.29
CA HIS A 92 15.73 -11.81 -12.17
C HIS A 92 16.26 -13.25 -12.17
N PRO A 93 15.43 -14.29 -11.90
CA PRO A 93 15.89 -15.67 -11.69
C PRO A 93 16.79 -16.22 -12.80
N ASP A 94 16.49 -15.89 -14.05
CA ASP A 94 17.27 -16.31 -15.23
C ASP A 94 18.76 -15.94 -15.14
N ALA A 95 19.08 -14.77 -14.58
CA ALA A 95 20.47 -14.33 -14.42
C ALA A 95 21.24 -15.17 -13.37
N TRP A 96 20.52 -15.88 -12.50
CA TRP A 96 21.06 -16.62 -11.36
C TRP A 96 21.03 -18.14 -11.54
N ALA A 97 20.32 -18.65 -12.55
CA ALA A 97 20.16 -20.09 -12.83
C ALA A 97 21.50 -20.84 -13.00
N SER A 98 22.52 -20.20 -13.58
CA SER A 98 23.84 -20.80 -13.82
C SER A 98 24.91 -20.42 -12.80
N LYS A 99 24.53 -19.77 -11.69
CA LYS A 99 25.48 -19.12 -10.75
C LYS A 99 25.79 -19.92 -9.49
N GLY A 100 25.33 -21.18 -9.44
CA GLY A 100 25.54 -22.11 -8.34
C GLY A 100 24.26 -22.42 -7.56
N ASP A 101 24.36 -23.41 -6.69
CA ASP A 101 23.23 -24.02 -6.00
C ASP A 101 22.47 -23.00 -5.13
N ASN A 102 21.14 -23.14 -5.07
CA ASN A 102 20.18 -22.33 -4.30
C ASN A 102 20.09 -20.83 -4.68
N LYS A 103 20.98 -20.30 -5.54
CA LYS A 103 20.95 -18.87 -5.90
C LYS A 103 19.74 -18.49 -6.76
N GLN A 104 19.34 -19.38 -7.66
CA GLN A 104 18.14 -19.20 -8.48
C GLN A 104 16.88 -19.14 -7.61
N GLU A 105 16.79 -20.00 -6.60
CA GLU A 105 15.66 -20.03 -5.66
C GLU A 105 15.59 -18.74 -4.84
N VAL A 106 16.73 -18.25 -4.33
CA VAL A 106 16.80 -16.97 -3.62
C VAL A 106 16.40 -15.81 -4.55
N ALA A 107 16.87 -15.80 -5.80
CA ALA A 107 16.50 -14.79 -6.79
C ALA A 107 15.00 -14.82 -7.09
N GLN A 108 14.40 -16.02 -7.21
CA GLN A 108 12.97 -16.21 -7.39
C GLN A 108 12.15 -15.67 -6.21
N ALA A 109 12.57 -15.98 -4.98
CA ALA A 109 11.92 -15.46 -3.78
C ALA A 109 12.00 -13.92 -3.69
N LEU A 110 13.16 -13.34 -4.01
CA LEU A 110 13.33 -11.88 -4.06
C LEU A 110 12.47 -11.23 -5.15
N SER A 111 12.46 -11.80 -6.36
CA SER A 111 11.65 -11.29 -7.47
C SER A 111 10.15 -11.33 -7.15
N ALA A 112 9.66 -12.43 -6.55
CA ALA A 112 8.28 -12.53 -6.10
C ALA A 112 7.95 -11.47 -5.03
N ARG A 113 8.86 -11.24 -4.08
CA ARG A 113 8.69 -10.20 -3.05
C ARG A 113 8.67 -8.79 -3.63
N LEU A 114 9.53 -8.48 -4.60
CA LEU A 114 9.51 -7.20 -5.30
C LEU A 114 8.18 -6.98 -6.01
N ASN A 115 7.62 -8.01 -6.63
CA ASN A 115 6.32 -7.90 -7.29
C ASN A 115 5.22 -7.60 -6.28
N GLY A 116 5.16 -8.33 -5.16
CA GLY A 116 4.22 -8.05 -4.08
C GLY A 116 4.36 -6.64 -3.54
N ALA A 117 5.59 -6.19 -3.26
CA ALA A 117 5.85 -4.86 -2.76
C ALA A 117 5.50 -3.75 -3.77
N TYR A 118 5.80 -3.97 -5.06
CA TYR A 118 5.43 -3.04 -6.12
C TYR A 118 3.90 -2.91 -6.21
N GLN A 119 3.16 -4.02 -6.23
CA GLN A 119 1.68 -3.99 -6.25
C GLN A 119 1.10 -3.34 -4.98
N GLY A 120 1.67 -3.65 -3.82
CA GLY A 120 1.28 -3.05 -2.54
C GLY A 120 1.49 -1.55 -2.50
N LEU A 121 2.55 -1.01 -3.10
CA LEU A 121 2.82 0.43 -3.08
C LEU A 121 2.21 1.20 -4.27
N LEU A 122 1.84 0.53 -5.36
CA LEU A 122 1.46 1.17 -6.62
C LEU A 122 0.14 1.95 -6.52
N ASN A 123 -0.91 1.34 -5.99
CA ASN A 123 -2.23 1.96 -5.92
C ASN A 123 -2.56 2.38 -4.49
N PRO A 124 -3.33 3.47 -4.28
CA PRO A 124 -3.66 3.95 -2.95
C PRO A 124 -4.38 2.92 -2.06
N LEU A 125 -5.33 2.15 -2.61
CA LEU A 125 -6.05 1.12 -1.85
C LEU A 125 -5.12 0.00 -1.36
N SER A 126 -4.31 -0.59 -2.26
CA SER A 126 -3.36 -1.64 -1.88
C SER A 126 -2.30 -1.13 -0.92
N ARG A 127 -1.94 0.16 -1.00
CA ARG A 127 -1.02 0.80 -0.06
C ARG A 127 -1.65 0.96 1.32
N ALA A 128 -2.91 1.37 1.40
CA ALA A 128 -3.63 1.45 2.66
C ALA A 128 -3.74 0.05 3.30
N GLU A 129 -4.12 -0.97 2.53
CA GLU A 129 -4.21 -2.36 2.98
C GLU A 129 -2.86 -2.87 3.53
N TYR A 130 -1.77 -2.65 2.79
CA TYR A 130 -0.42 -2.98 3.26
C TYR A 130 -0.07 -2.29 4.60
N LEU A 131 -0.31 -0.98 4.71
CA LEU A 131 0.02 -0.25 5.94
C LEU A 131 -0.83 -0.71 7.12
N LEU A 132 -2.10 -1.04 6.89
CA LEU A 132 -2.99 -1.61 7.89
C LEU A 132 -2.51 -2.99 8.38
N GLU A 133 -2.04 -3.84 7.48
CA GLU A 133 -1.42 -5.13 7.84
C GLU A 133 -0.16 -4.93 8.71
N GLN A 134 0.71 -3.98 8.36
CA GLN A 134 1.90 -3.66 9.15
C GLN A 134 1.56 -3.16 10.56
N ASN A 135 0.38 -2.56 10.74
CA ASN A 135 -0.13 -2.05 12.01
C ASN A 135 -1.12 -3.01 12.70
N HIS A 136 -1.13 -4.29 12.30
CA HIS A 136 -1.94 -5.35 12.90
C HIS A 136 -3.46 -5.08 12.87
N LEU A 137 -3.93 -4.33 11.88
CA LEU A 137 -5.35 -4.01 11.65
C LEU A 137 -5.78 -4.37 10.22
N PRO A 138 -5.58 -5.64 9.77
CA PRO A 138 -5.88 -6.02 8.41
C PRO A 138 -7.35 -5.78 8.05
N MET A 139 -7.58 -5.49 6.78
CA MET A 139 -8.93 -5.45 6.23
C MET A 139 -9.42 -6.88 5.94
N SER A 140 -10.70 -7.11 6.18
CA SER A 140 -11.43 -8.30 5.77
C SER A 140 -12.32 -7.98 4.57
N GLU A 141 -12.66 -8.99 3.79
CA GLU A 141 -13.72 -8.92 2.78
C GLU A 141 -15.11 -8.69 3.42
N HIS A 142 -15.28 -9.10 4.69
CA HIS A 142 -16.52 -8.92 5.44
C HIS A 142 -16.62 -7.56 6.12
N ASP A 143 -15.59 -6.70 6.03
CA ASP A 143 -15.66 -5.36 6.59
C ASP A 143 -16.67 -4.52 5.79
N GLN A 144 -17.66 -3.97 6.49
CA GLN A 144 -18.75 -3.18 5.91
C GLN A 144 -18.64 -1.71 6.30
N ILE A 145 -19.29 -0.86 5.51
CA ILE A 145 -19.42 0.56 5.81
C ILE A 145 -20.63 0.79 6.71
N ASN A 146 -20.43 1.53 7.80
CA ASN A 146 -21.50 1.92 8.73
C ASN A 146 -22.03 3.34 8.47
N ASP A 147 -21.43 4.08 7.52
CA ASP A 147 -21.84 5.42 7.13
C ASP A 147 -23.09 5.35 6.22
N MET A 148 -24.23 5.73 6.78
CA MET A 148 -25.52 5.76 6.07
C MET A 148 -25.52 6.70 4.86
N GLY A 149 -24.84 7.85 4.96
CA GLY A 149 -24.78 8.81 3.86
C GLY A 149 -24.02 8.24 2.68
N PHE A 150 -22.88 7.61 2.96
CA PHE A 150 -22.08 6.97 1.93
C PHE A 150 -22.75 5.70 1.37
N MET A 151 -23.49 4.95 2.19
CA MET A 151 -24.28 3.80 1.71
C MET A 151 -25.32 4.23 0.67
N SER A 152 -26.02 5.35 0.91
CA SER A 152 -26.97 5.91 -0.04
C SER A 152 -26.31 6.22 -1.39
N TYR A 153 -25.12 6.82 -1.37
CA TYR A 153 -24.35 7.09 -2.58
C TYR A 153 -23.98 5.79 -3.34
N ILE A 154 -23.55 4.73 -2.63
CA ILE A 154 -23.24 3.44 -3.27
C ILE A 154 -24.47 2.86 -3.96
N MET A 155 -25.63 2.92 -3.32
CA MET A 155 -26.88 2.41 -3.89
C MET A 155 -27.29 3.21 -5.14
N GLU A 156 -27.29 4.53 -5.05
CA GLU A 156 -27.60 5.42 -6.18
C GLU A 156 -26.64 5.22 -7.35
N ALA A 157 -25.35 5.04 -7.07
CA ALA A 157 -24.34 4.78 -8.10
C ALA A 157 -24.58 3.45 -8.81
N ARG A 158 -24.99 2.40 -8.08
CA ARG A 158 -25.31 1.08 -8.66
C ARG A 158 -26.56 1.16 -9.52
N GLU A 159 -27.63 1.78 -9.01
CA GLU A 159 -28.87 2.00 -9.75
C GLU A 159 -28.61 2.77 -11.04
N THR A 160 -27.82 3.86 -10.96
CA THR A 160 -27.42 4.63 -12.14
C THR A 160 -26.70 3.79 -13.19
N ILE A 161 -25.82 2.85 -12.78
CA ILE A 161 -25.11 1.96 -13.73
C ILE A 161 -26.06 0.92 -14.33
N GLU A 162 -26.95 0.36 -13.52
CA GLU A 162 -27.91 -0.68 -13.94
C GLU A 162 -28.97 -0.15 -14.90
N GLU A 163 -29.46 1.06 -14.65
CA GLU A 163 -30.55 1.70 -15.41
C GLU A 163 -30.07 2.65 -16.51
N ALA A 164 -28.75 2.85 -16.65
CA ALA A 164 -28.21 3.75 -17.65
C ALA A 164 -28.67 3.38 -19.07
N GLU A 165 -29.24 4.37 -19.77
CA GLU A 165 -29.66 4.25 -21.17
C GLU A 165 -28.59 4.82 -22.12
N ASP A 166 -27.82 5.79 -21.64
CA ASP A 166 -26.80 6.50 -22.41
C ASP A 166 -25.44 6.58 -21.70
N LYS A 167 -24.40 6.91 -22.46
CA LYS A 167 -23.02 7.00 -21.95
C LYS A 167 -22.78 8.23 -21.09
N ASP A 168 -23.56 9.29 -21.27
CA ASP A 168 -23.36 10.55 -20.56
C ASP A 168 -23.75 10.41 -19.09
N GLN A 169 -24.78 9.61 -18.77
CA GLN A 169 -25.16 9.25 -17.41
C GLN A 169 -24.01 8.56 -16.66
N VAL A 170 -23.41 7.53 -17.25
CA VAL A 170 -22.31 6.76 -16.64
C VAL A 170 -21.02 7.57 -16.59
N ALA A 171 -20.74 8.41 -17.59
CA ALA A 171 -19.60 9.32 -17.57
C ALA A 171 -19.72 10.36 -16.44
N CYS A 172 -20.90 10.96 -16.26
CA CYS A 172 -21.16 11.91 -15.17
C CYS A 172 -21.01 11.25 -13.79
N LEU A 173 -21.48 10.01 -13.63
CA LEU A 173 -21.25 9.23 -12.40
C LEU A 173 -19.77 8.95 -12.18
N ALA A 174 -19.04 8.55 -13.23
CA ALA A 174 -17.61 8.26 -13.14
C ALA A 174 -16.81 9.51 -12.70
N ASP A 175 -17.14 10.68 -13.22
CA ASP A 175 -16.53 11.95 -12.83
C ASP A 175 -16.81 12.29 -11.35
N LYS A 176 -18.06 12.16 -10.91
CA LYS A 176 -18.43 12.34 -9.48
C LYS A 176 -17.66 11.37 -8.57
N ASN A 177 -17.60 10.10 -8.97
CA ASN A 177 -16.90 9.06 -8.22
C ASN A 177 -15.40 9.32 -8.14
N GLU A 178 -14.78 9.85 -9.19
CA GLU A 178 -13.36 10.19 -9.21
C GLU A 178 -13.04 11.37 -8.26
N VAL A 179 -13.97 12.31 -8.06
CA VAL A 179 -13.83 13.34 -7.01
C VAL A 179 -13.80 12.68 -5.63
N HIS A 180 -14.77 11.80 -5.34
CA HIS A 180 -14.80 11.08 -4.06
C HIS A 180 -13.56 10.20 -3.82
N ILE A 181 -13.02 9.57 -4.87
CA ILE A 181 -11.76 8.82 -4.78
C ILE A 181 -10.62 9.75 -4.34
N LYS A 182 -10.46 10.91 -4.97
CA LYS A 182 -9.39 11.87 -4.64
C LYS A 182 -9.51 12.41 -3.22
N GLU A 183 -10.73 12.72 -2.78
CA GLU A 183 -11.01 13.16 -1.40
C GLU A 183 -10.65 12.06 -0.40
N THR A 184 -11.08 10.83 -0.68
CA THR A 184 -10.82 9.65 0.17
C THR A 184 -9.32 9.33 0.25
N ILE A 185 -8.57 9.47 -0.85
CA ILE A 185 -7.11 9.30 -0.87
C ILE A 185 -6.42 10.38 -0.02
N SER A 186 -6.83 11.64 -0.16
CA SER A 186 -6.25 12.76 0.60
C SER A 186 -6.51 12.59 2.10
N GLU A 187 -7.71 12.16 2.46
CA GLU A 187 -8.06 11.82 3.83
C GLU A 187 -7.26 10.62 4.37
N THR A 188 -7.04 9.60 3.55
CA THR A 188 -6.18 8.46 3.92
C THR A 188 -4.75 8.92 4.22
N GLU A 189 -4.18 9.78 3.36
CA GLU A 189 -2.83 10.33 3.59
C GLU A 189 -2.74 11.10 4.92
N ARG A 190 -3.75 11.93 5.21
CA ARG A 190 -3.83 12.69 6.47
C ARG A 190 -3.88 11.76 7.68
N LEU A 191 -4.78 10.77 7.68
CA LEU A 191 -4.97 9.83 8.79
C LEU A 191 -3.74 8.94 9.02
N VAL A 192 -3.04 8.53 7.95
CA VAL A 192 -1.76 7.82 8.09
C VAL A 192 -0.71 8.71 8.73
N GLY A 193 -0.63 10.00 8.36
CA GLY A 193 0.29 10.96 8.98
C GLY A 193 -0.01 11.25 10.46
N GLU A 194 -1.26 11.05 10.89
CA GLU A 194 -1.69 11.15 12.29
C GLU A 194 -1.59 9.81 13.06
N GLU A 195 -1.16 8.74 12.39
CA GLU A 195 -1.14 7.37 12.92
C GLU A 195 -2.53 6.87 13.41
N ASP A 196 -3.63 7.42 12.88
CA ASP A 196 -4.99 6.94 13.18
C ASP A 196 -5.38 5.74 12.31
N TRP A 197 -4.81 4.59 12.65
CA TRP A 197 -5.01 3.35 11.89
C TRP A 197 -6.47 2.84 11.86
N LYS A 198 -7.30 3.23 12.84
CA LYS A 198 -8.73 2.90 12.83
C LYS A 198 -9.45 3.73 11.78
N GLY A 199 -9.19 5.04 11.75
CA GLY A 199 -9.69 5.92 10.70
C GLY A 199 -9.21 5.49 9.31
N VAL A 200 -7.93 5.14 9.17
CA VAL A 200 -7.38 4.60 7.90
C VAL A 200 -8.17 3.37 7.45
N LYS A 201 -8.51 2.46 8.36
CA LYS A 201 -9.31 1.28 8.02
C LYS A 201 -10.70 1.66 7.49
N GLU A 202 -11.41 2.57 8.16
CA GLU A 202 -12.73 3.03 7.71
C GLU A 202 -12.69 3.68 6.32
N VAL A 203 -11.70 4.56 6.09
CA VAL A 203 -11.53 5.27 4.82
C VAL A 203 -11.05 4.33 3.71
N ALA A 204 -10.22 3.34 4.01
CA ALA A 204 -9.80 2.30 3.05
C ALA A 204 -10.99 1.41 2.63
N ILE A 205 -11.92 1.10 3.55
CA ILE A 205 -13.14 0.37 3.19
C ILE A 205 -13.96 1.23 2.22
N ARG A 206 -14.16 2.53 2.50
CA ARG A 206 -14.84 3.44 1.57
C ARG A 206 -14.17 3.47 0.20
N LEU A 207 -12.84 3.57 0.15
CA LEU A 207 -12.07 3.57 -1.08
C LEU A 207 -12.31 2.29 -1.90
N ARG A 208 -12.40 1.12 -1.26
CA ARG A 208 -12.72 -0.15 -1.93
C ARG A 208 -14.06 -0.11 -2.67
N TYR A 209 -15.10 0.48 -2.07
CA TYR A 209 -16.40 0.61 -2.73
C TYR A 209 -16.35 1.61 -3.90
N LEU A 210 -15.67 2.73 -3.74
CA LEU A 210 -15.46 3.71 -4.82
C LEU A 210 -14.72 3.09 -6.01
N GLU A 211 -13.70 2.29 -5.75
CA GLU A 211 -12.97 1.52 -6.75
C GLU A 211 -13.86 0.51 -7.47
N GLY A 212 -14.78 -0.13 -6.73
CA GLY A 212 -15.81 -1.01 -7.28
C GLY A 212 -16.74 -0.28 -8.26
N ILE A 213 -17.23 0.90 -7.88
CA ILE A 213 -18.08 1.75 -8.75
C ILE A 213 -17.30 2.16 -10.01
N ARG A 214 -16.05 2.61 -9.86
CA ARG A 214 -15.19 2.98 -10.99
C ARG A 214 -15.01 1.84 -11.98
N ARG A 215 -14.77 0.61 -11.49
CA ARG A 215 -14.64 -0.58 -12.33
C ARG A 215 -15.95 -0.91 -13.05
N ALA A 216 -17.08 -0.92 -12.33
CA ALA A 216 -18.39 -1.21 -12.91
C ALA A 216 -18.79 -0.19 -14.00
N ALA A 217 -18.59 1.11 -13.74
CA ALA A 217 -18.83 2.16 -14.72
C ALA A 217 -17.97 1.98 -15.98
N LYS A 218 -16.69 1.64 -15.82
CA LYS A 218 -15.79 1.35 -16.94
C LYS A 218 -16.25 0.13 -17.76
N GLU A 219 -16.55 -0.98 -17.09
CA GLU A 219 -17.02 -2.21 -17.74
C GLU A 219 -18.32 -1.96 -18.52
N TRP A 220 -19.24 -1.18 -17.96
CA TRP A 220 -20.48 -0.79 -18.64
C TRP A 220 -20.19 0.00 -19.93
N MET A 221 -19.29 0.98 -19.86
CA MET A 221 -18.92 1.80 -21.03
C MET A 221 -18.24 0.98 -22.13
N ASP A 222 -17.37 0.04 -21.74
CA ASP A 222 -16.65 -0.84 -22.66
C ASP A 222 -17.60 -1.83 -23.37
N ASN A 223 -18.64 -2.32 -22.68
CA ASN A 223 -19.62 -3.27 -23.23
C ASN A 223 -20.68 -2.64 -24.16
N LYS A 224 -20.83 -1.30 -24.13
CA LYS A 224 -21.74 -0.53 -25.00
C LYS A 224 -21.01 0.05 -26.23
N LEU A 225 -19.82 -0.46 -26.57
CA LEU A 225 -19.09 -0.21 -27.82
C LEU A 225 -19.32 -1.37 -28.80
#